data_AF-A0A534VH77-F1
#
_entry.id   AF-A0A534VH77-F1
#
_cell.length_a   1.000
_cell.length_b   1.000
_cell.length_c   1.000
_cell.angle_alpha   90.00
_cell.angle_beta   90.00
_cell.angle_gamma   90.00
#
_symmetry.space_group_name_H-M   'P 1'
#
loop_
_entity.id
_entity.type
_entity.pdbx_description
1 polymer ?
#
loop_
_entity_poly.entity_id
_entity_poly.type
_entity_poly.pdbx_seq_one_letter_code
_entity_poly.pdbx_strand_id
1 'polypeptide(L)'
;MHRGRGVSFLAAAAASSALALAPAACAASFPIRAPTFGTFRSVLAQGEGQSVNAADLAAYEASGQPPNTFVSQQPLYVGIMPHASTLRPPDLKRYYKNTNFGFMPGGVGSVKSPPGRPDAQIVRDARFGMAHIYGPNRADLMYAAG
;
A
#
# COMPACT_ATOMS: atom_id res chain seq x y z
N MET A 1 -28.19 -1.31 57.62
CA MET A 1 -29.03 -1.74 56.47
C MET A 1 -30.20 -0.78 56.34
N HIS A 2 -30.15 0.20 55.43
CA HIS A 2 -31.33 0.73 54.72
C HIS A 2 -30.88 1.68 53.61
N ARG A 3 -31.61 1.58 52.49
CA ARG A 3 -31.30 2.08 51.15
C ARG A 3 -31.78 3.53 50.95
N GLY A 4 -30.99 4.32 50.20
CA GLY A 4 -31.45 4.83 48.91
C GLY A 4 -31.82 6.32 48.75
N ARG A 5 -31.44 6.84 47.57
CA ARG A 5 -31.95 8.00 46.79
C ARG A 5 -31.34 9.35 47.17
N GLY A 6 -30.56 10.06 46.36
CA GLY A 6 -30.49 10.14 44.89
C GLY A 6 -31.10 11.47 44.45
N VAL A 7 -30.26 12.50 44.24
CA VAL A 7 -30.66 13.73 43.54
C VAL A 7 -29.72 13.91 42.35
N SER A 8 -30.33 13.78 41.18
CA SER A 8 -29.73 13.77 39.86
C SER A 8 -29.36 15.19 39.42
N PHE A 9 -28.07 15.44 39.15
CA PHE A 9 -27.68 16.54 38.26
C PHE A 9 -27.52 15.98 36.84
N LEU A 10 -28.51 16.27 36.01
CA LEU A 10 -28.47 16.06 34.55
C LEU A 10 -27.45 17.03 33.95
N ALA A 11 -26.22 16.57 33.74
CA ALA A 11 -25.26 17.21 32.85
C ALA A 11 -25.44 16.60 31.46
N ALA A 12 -26.16 17.31 30.59
CA ALA A 12 -26.27 16.98 29.17
C ALA A 12 -24.94 17.27 28.47
N ALA A 13 -24.08 16.26 28.34
CA ALA A 13 -22.88 16.34 27.52
C ALA A 13 -23.26 16.08 26.05
N ALA A 14 -23.26 17.14 25.24
CA ALA A 14 -23.40 17.06 23.80
C ALA A 14 -22.20 16.31 23.20
N ALA A 15 -22.43 15.08 22.74
CA ALA A 15 -21.44 14.30 22.01
C ALA A 15 -21.35 14.82 20.57
N SER A 16 -20.40 15.74 20.32
CA SER A 16 -19.99 16.13 18.97
C SER A 16 -19.38 14.92 18.26
N SER A 17 -20.18 14.28 17.42
CA SER A 17 -19.73 13.19 16.55
C SER A 17 -18.88 13.79 15.42
N ALA A 18 -17.56 13.75 15.57
CA ALA A 18 -16.66 14.07 14.48
C ALA A 18 -16.77 12.96 13.42
N LEU A 19 -17.51 13.24 12.33
CA LEU A 19 -17.45 12.43 11.13
C LEU A 19 -16.01 12.47 10.60
N ALA A 20 -15.27 11.38 10.82
CA ALA A 20 -14.01 11.16 10.11
C ALA A 20 -14.34 11.02 8.62
N LEU A 21 -14.05 12.07 7.84
CA LEU A 21 -14.01 12.00 6.38
C LEU A 21 -12.98 10.93 6.00
N ALA A 22 -13.45 9.74 5.64
CA ALA A 22 -12.62 8.75 4.99
C ALA A 22 -12.05 9.39 3.70
N PRO A 23 -10.74 9.31 3.42
CA PRO A 23 -10.20 9.78 2.16
C PRO A 23 -10.94 9.10 1.01
N ALA A 24 -11.60 9.88 0.16
CA ALA A 24 -12.13 9.37 -1.09
C ALA A 24 -10.95 8.76 -1.85
N ALA A 25 -11.01 7.46 -2.14
CA ALA A 25 -10.04 6.81 -2.99
C ALA A 25 -10.15 7.45 -4.38
N CYS A 26 -9.22 8.35 -4.72
CA CYS A 26 -9.06 8.83 -6.08
C CYS A 26 -8.74 7.60 -6.94
N ALA A 27 -9.71 7.13 -7.72
CA ALA A 27 -9.44 6.20 -8.80
C ALA A 27 -8.41 6.86 -9.72
N ALA A 28 -7.38 6.11 -10.13
CA ALA A 28 -6.39 6.62 -11.08
C ALA A 28 -7.13 7.15 -12.31
N SER A 29 -6.90 8.41 -12.66
CA SER A 29 -7.68 9.11 -13.70
C SER A 29 -7.36 8.68 -15.12
N PHE A 30 -6.48 7.68 -15.29
CA PHE A 30 -5.94 7.28 -16.57
C PHE A 30 -6.42 5.88 -16.94
N PRO A 31 -7.23 5.72 -18.01
CA PRO A 31 -7.62 4.41 -18.49
C PRO A 31 -6.39 3.65 -18.98
N ILE A 32 -6.09 2.52 -18.36
CA ILE A 32 -4.99 1.66 -18.76
C ILE A 32 -5.39 0.89 -20.02
N ARG A 33 -4.69 1.15 -21.13
CA ARG A 33 -4.77 0.35 -22.36
C ARG A 33 -3.40 -0.25 -22.64
N ALA A 34 -3.02 -1.26 -21.86
CA ALA A 34 -1.85 -2.08 -22.14
C ALA A 34 -2.31 -3.45 -22.65
N PRO A 35 -1.79 -3.95 -23.80
CA PRO A 35 -2.03 -5.32 -24.20
C PRO A 35 -1.48 -6.25 -23.12
N THR A 36 -2.29 -7.22 -22.70
CA THR A 36 -1.89 -8.21 -21.70
C THR A 36 -1.68 -9.54 -22.39
N PHE A 37 -0.48 -10.13 -22.25
CA PHE A 37 -0.13 -11.43 -22.81
C PHE A 37 0.04 -12.44 -21.68
N GLY A 38 -0.96 -13.31 -21.50
CA GLY A 38 -0.97 -14.27 -20.40
C GLY A 38 -1.00 -13.59 -19.03
N THR A 39 -0.56 -14.30 -18.00
CA THR A 39 -0.43 -13.75 -16.63
C THR A 39 1.04 -13.49 -16.33
N PHE A 40 1.36 -12.26 -15.93
CA PHE A 40 2.66 -11.88 -15.42
C PHE A 40 2.65 -11.89 -13.88
N ARG A 41 3.65 -12.56 -13.30
CA ARG A 41 3.81 -12.65 -11.84
C ARG A 41 5.27 -12.40 -11.49
N SER A 42 5.50 -11.70 -10.39
CA SER A 42 6.85 -11.40 -9.93
C SER A 42 6.95 -11.40 -8.41
N VAL A 43 8.18 -11.42 -7.92
CA VAL A 43 8.51 -11.20 -6.51
C VAL A 43 9.87 -10.52 -6.49
N LEU A 44 10.02 -9.50 -5.65
CA LEU A 44 11.32 -8.93 -5.31
C LEU A 44 11.83 -9.64 -4.06
N ALA A 45 13.12 -9.96 -4.01
CA ALA A 45 13.68 -10.76 -2.93
C ALA A 45 13.44 -10.17 -1.53
N GLN A 46 13.29 -8.84 -1.45
CA GLN A 46 13.04 -8.09 -0.22
C GLN A 46 11.67 -7.40 -0.29
N GLY A 47 11.61 -6.18 -0.81
CA GLY A 47 10.42 -5.39 -0.99
C GLY A 47 10.70 -4.26 -1.98
N GLU A 48 9.70 -3.45 -2.29
CA GLU A 48 9.88 -2.33 -3.24
C GLU A 48 10.78 -1.23 -2.67
N GLY A 49 10.84 -1.10 -1.33
CA GLY A 49 11.57 -0.04 -0.66
C GLY A 49 10.97 1.35 -0.90
N GLN A 50 11.22 2.28 0.01
CA GLN A 50 10.85 3.70 -0.13
C GLN A 50 11.86 4.58 0.62
N SER A 51 11.88 5.88 0.35
CA SER A 51 12.62 6.83 1.18
C SER A 51 12.16 6.74 2.63
N VAL A 52 13.11 6.75 3.57
CA VAL A 52 12.85 6.78 5.01
C VAL A 52 12.95 8.20 5.53
N ASN A 53 12.12 8.54 6.52
CA ASN A 53 12.21 9.80 7.25
C ASN A 53 12.78 9.57 8.68
N ALA A 54 12.92 10.64 9.45
CA ALA A 54 13.45 10.56 10.82
C ALA A 54 12.60 9.70 11.76
N ALA A 55 11.28 9.67 11.58
CA ALA A 55 10.40 8.81 12.37
C ALA A 55 10.58 7.33 12.01
N ASP A 56 10.74 7.01 10.72
CA ASP A 56 11.05 5.64 10.27
C ASP A 56 12.39 5.17 10.84
N LEU A 57 13.40 6.03 10.84
CA LEU A 57 14.71 5.73 11.43
C LEU A 57 14.60 5.48 12.94
N ALA A 58 13.94 6.36 13.68
CA ALA A 58 13.76 6.20 15.13
C ALA A 58 12.99 4.90 15.46
N ALA A 59 11.99 4.53 14.65
CA ALA A 59 11.27 3.27 14.80
C ALA A 59 12.18 2.07 14.55
N TYR A 60 13.08 2.14 13.57
CA TYR A 60 14.08 1.11 13.33
C TYR A 60 15.08 0.99 14.49
N GLU A 61 15.61 2.11 15.00
CA GLU A 61 16.53 2.11 16.14
C GLU A 61 15.90 1.50 17.41
N ALA A 62 14.61 1.76 17.63
CA ALA A 62 13.89 1.22 18.78
C ALA A 62 13.50 -0.26 18.65
N SER A 63 13.21 -0.74 17.45
CA SER A 63 12.63 -2.08 17.23
C SER A 63 13.54 -3.07 16.50
N GLY A 64 14.58 -2.58 15.81
CA GLY A 64 15.38 -3.33 14.85
C GLY A 64 14.62 -3.73 13.58
N GLN A 65 13.36 -3.31 13.41
CA GLN A 65 12.53 -3.69 12.26
C GLN A 65 12.51 -2.57 11.22
N PRO A 66 12.91 -2.84 9.96
CA PRO A 66 12.82 -1.85 8.90
C PRO A 66 11.35 -1.60 8.53
N PRO A 67 11.03 -0.50 7.83
CA PRO A 67 9.68 -0.28 7.33
C PRO A 67 9.22 -1.46 6.47
N ASN A 68 7.95 -1.86 6.61
CA ASN A 68 7.40 -3.06 5.96
C ASN A 68 7.60 -3.05 4.43
N THR A 69 7.62 -1.88 3.79
CA THR A 69 7.86 -1.73 2.35
C THR A 69 9.20 -2.31 1.88
N PHE A 70 10.20 -2.42 2.77
CA PHE A 70 11.50 -3.00 2.47
C PHE A 70 11.53 -4.53 2.54
N VAL A 71 10.62 -5.17 3.26
CA VAL A 71 10.67 -6.62 3.54
C VAL A 71 9.38 -7.38 3.17
N SER A 72 8.35 -6.67 2.72
CA SER A 72 6.99 -7.20 2.47
C SER A 72 6.90 -8.39 1.51
N GLN A 73 7.91 -8.61 0.66
CA GLN A 73 7.94 -9.69 -0.32
C GLN A 73 8.93 -10.80 0.06
N GLN A 74 9.74 -10.61 1.08
CA GLN A 74 10.72 -11.60 1.54
C GLN A 74 10.07 -12.95 1.87
N PRO A 75 8.91 -13.03 2.57
CA PRO A 75 8.26 -14.31 2.83
C PRO A 75 7.86 -15.07 1.56
N LEU A 76 7.51 -14.35 0.48
CA LEU A 76 7.19 -14.94 -0.81
C LEU A 76 8.44 -15.51 -1.49
N TYR A 77 9.54 -14.75 -1.45
CA TYR A 77 10.82 -15.13 -2.07
C TYR A 77 11.50 -16.30 -1.36
N VAL A 78 11.57 -16.28 -0.02
CA VAL A 78 12.18 -17.40 0.73
C VAL A 78 11.26 -18.62 0.76
N GLY A 79 9.94 -18.39 0.73
CA GLY A 79 8.93 -19.44 0.78
C GLY A 79 8.96 -20.39 -0.41
N ILE A 80 9.44 -19.96 -1.59
CA ILE A 80 9.54 -20.85 -2.75
C ILE A 80 10.74 -21.81 -2.69
N MET A 81 11.82 -21.44 -1.99
CA MET A 81 13.09 -22.19 -2.02
C MET A 81 12.94 -23.66 -1.62
N PRO A 82 12.19 -24.02 -0.56
CA PRO A 82 11.99 -25.43 -0.17
C PRO A 82 11.18 -26.25 -1.17
N HIS A 83 10.50 -25.59 -2.11
CA HIS A 83 9.58 -26.20 -3.07
C HIS A 83 10.08 -26.16 -4.51
N ALA A 84 11.28 -25.65 -4.75
CA ALA A 84 11.82 -25.43 -6.09
C ALA A 84 11.82 -26.69 -6.98
N SER A 85 12.10 -27.87 -6.40
CA SER A 85 12.10 -29.15 -7.12
C SER A 85 10.72 -29.76 -7.36
N THR A 86 9.68 -29.27 -6.67
CA THR A 86 8.30 -29.79 -6.73
C THR A 86 7.29 -28.79 -7.28
N LEU A 87 7.75 -27.61 -7.69
CA LEU A 87 6.92 -26.47 -8.05
C LEU A 87 6.08 -26.77 -9.30
N ARG A 88 4.77 -26.57 -9.21
CA ARG A 88 3.85 -26.71 -10.37
C ARG A 88 3.31 -25.33 -10.77
N PRO A 89 2.84 -25.16 -12.03
CA PRO A 89 2.28 -23.87 -12.47
C PRO A 89 1.22 -23.26 -11.54
N PRO A 90 0.29 -24.04 -10.94
CA PRO A 90 -0.68 -23.49 -9.99
C PRO A 90 -0.08 -22.99 -8.67
N ASP A 91 1.11 -23.45 -8.29
CA ASP A 91 1.79 -23.04 -7.05
C ASP A 91 2.44 -21.66 -7.17
N LEU A 92 2.70 -21.19 -8.39
CA LEU A 92 3.30 -19.88 -8.64
C LEU A 92 2.49 -18.74 -8.00
N LYS A 93 1.16 -18.88 -7.89
CA LYS A 93 0.31 -17.86 -7.25
C LYS A 93 0.49 -17.73 -5.74
N ARG A 94 1.19 -18.68 -5.10
CA ARG A 94 1.52 -18.65 -3.67
C ARG A 94 2.79 -17.84 -3.41
N TYR A 95 3.74 -17.84 -4.34
CA TYR A 95 5.07 -17.25 -4.18
C TYR A 95 5.34 -16.04 -5.09
N TYR A 96 4.54 -15.83 -6.13
CA TYR A 96 4.65 -14.69 -7.03
C TYR A 96 3.33 -13.93 -7.08
N LYS A 97 3.40 -12.64 -6.74
CA LYS A 97 2.26 -11.73 -6.75
C LYS A 97 1.82 -11.46 -8.20
N ASN A 98 0.53 -11.22 -8.42
CA ASN A 98 0.06 -10.80 -9.74
C ASN A 98 0.55 -9.38 -10.00
N THR A 99 1.34 -9.22 -11.07
CA THR A 99 1.93 -7.94 -11.48
C THR A 99 1.61 -7.63 -12.92
N ASN A 100 0.48 -8.13 -13.44
CA ASN A 100 -0.10 -7.64 -14.68
C ASN A 100 -0.14 -6.11 -14.64
N PHE A 101 0.18 -5.48 -15.77
CA PHE A 101 0.25 -4.03 -15.85
C PHE A 101 -1.07 -3.40 -15.38
N GLY A 102 -0.98 -2.49 -14.41
CA GLY A 102 -2.17 -1.85 -13.81
C GLY A 102 -2.83 -2.60 -12.66
N PHE A 103 -2.44 -3.86 -12.38
CA PHE A 103 -3.03 -4.63 -11.29
C PHE A 103 -2.33 -4.34 -9.95
N MET A 104 -3.13 -4.05 -8.92
CA MET A 104 -2.65 -3.77 -7.56
C MET A 104 -3.20 -4.83 -6.59
N PRO A 105 -2.46 -5.93 -6.34
CA PRO A 105 -2.97 -7.06 -5.56
C PRO A 105 -3.24 -6.74 -4.08
N GLY A 106 -2.64 -5.68 -3.53
CA GLY A 106 -2.92 -5.13 -2.22
C GLY A 106 -3.96 -4.01 -2.20
N GLY A 107 -4.47 -3.61 -3.38
CA GLY A 107 -5.30 -2.41 -3.53
C GLY A 107 -4.51 -1.11 -3.43
N VAL A 108 -5.20 0.02 -3.59
CA VAL A 108 -4.60 1.37 -3.54
C VAL A 108 -4.29 1.74 -2.10
N GLY A 109 -3.02 2.00 -1.80
CA GLY A 109 -2.55 2.48 -0.49
C GLY A 109 -2.37 3.99 -0.45
N SER A 110 -1.83 4.60 -1.50
CA SER A 110 -1.72 6.05 -1.61
C SER A 110 -1.76 6.54 -3.05
N VAL A 111 -2.26 7.75 -3.25
CA VAL A 111 -2.22 8.48 -4.52
C VAL A 111 -1.60 9.85 -4.24
N LYS A 112 -0.57 10.23 -4.99
CA LYS A 112 0.10 11.53 -4.86
C LYS A 112 0.40 12.12 -6.23
N SER A 113 0.37 13.43 -6.36
CA SER A 113 0.93 14.13 -7.52
C SER A 113 2.33 14.64 -7.20
N PRO A 114 3.31 14.52 -8.11
CA PRO A 114 4.63 15.09 -7.89
C PRO A 114 4.60 16.63 -7.93
N PRO A 115 5.50 17.31 -7.20
CA PRO A 115 5.60 18.78 -7.23
C PRO A 115 5.77 19.31 -8.66
N GLY A 116 5.03 20.36 -9.00
CA GLY A 116 5.07 20.97 -10.34
C GLY A 116 4.45 20.13 -11.47
N ARG A 117 3.87 18.97 -11.15
CA ARG A 117 3.24 18.03 -12.10
C ARG A 117 1.86 17.57 -11.59
N PRO A 118 0.88 18.47 -11.44
CA PRO A 118 -0.41 18.14 -10.82
C PRO A 118 -1.18 17.04 -11.57
N ASP A 119 -0.97 16.93 -12.89
CA ASP A 119 -1.63 15.95 -13.75
C ASP A 119 -0.92 14.57 -13.77
N ALA A 120 0.25 14.43 -13.15
CA ALA A 120 0.88 13.13 -12.96
C ALA A 120 0.42 12.50 -11.65
N GLN A 121 0.29 11.18 -11.62
CA GLN A 121 -0.13 10.42 -10.44
C GLN A 121 0.85 9.30 -10.13
N ILE A 122 1.26 9.25 -8.86
CA ILE A 122 2.03 8.18 -8.24
C ILE A 122 1.06 7.40 -7.36
N VAL A 123 0.64 6.23 -7.84
CA VAL A 123 -0.27 5.34 -7.12
C VAL A 123 0.57 4.19 -6.51
N ARG A 124 0.47 3.95 -5.21
CA ARG A 124 1.24 2.91 -4.50
C ARG A 124 0.32 1.82 -3.96
N ASP A 125 0.71 0.57 -4.15
CA ASP A 125 0.02 -0.60 -3.60
C ASP A 125 0.12 -0.65 -2.08
N ALA A 126 -1.00 -0.91 -1.40
CA ALA A 126 -1.06 -0.86 0.06
C ALA A 126 -0.26 -1.99 0.74
N ARG A 127 -0.12 -3.14 0.08
CA ARG A 127 0.50 -4.33 0.69
C ARG A 127 1.97 -4.44 0.34
N PHE A 128 2.32 -4.19 -0.91
CA PHE A 128 3.65 -4.45 -1.46
C PHE A 128 4.40 -3.18 -1.84
N GLY A 129 3.75 -2.01 -1.85
CA GLY A 129 4.41 -0.73 -2.18
C GLY A 129 4.70 -0.52 -3.66
N MET A 130 4.21 -1.40 -4.54
CA MET A 130 4.40 -1.32 -5.99
C MET A 130 3.87 0.02 -6.51
N ALA A 131 4.69 0.70 -7.31
CA ALA A 131 4.32 1.98 -7.89
C ALA A 131 3.68 1.80 -9.27
N HIS A 132 2.54 2.45 -9.46
CA HIS A 132 1.85 2.61 -10.74
C HIS A 132 1.85 4.10 -11.04
N ILE A 133 2.62 4.49 -12.04
CA ILE A 133 2.82 5.89 -12.40
C ILE A 133 2.01 6.20 -13.64
N TYR A 134 1.27 7.31 -13.60
CA TYR A 134 0.50 7.83 -14.72
C TYR A 134 0.91 9.28 -14.98
N GLY A 135 0.91 9.66 -16.25
CA GLY A 135 1.17 11.05 -16.64
C GLY A 135 0.61 11.32 -18.03
N PRO A 136 0.24 12.58 -18.33
CA PRO A 136 -0.38 12.95 -19.60
C PRO A 136 0.61 12.94 -20.78
N ASN A 137 1.91 13.01 -20.50
CA ASN A 137 2.98 12.96 -21.49
C ASN A 137 4.23 12.29 -20.91
N ARG A 138 5.21 12.01 -21.78
CA ARG A 138 6.46 11.34 -21.40
C ARG A 138 7.26 12.10 -20.34
N ALA A 139 7.31 13.43 -20.40
CA ALA A 139 8.10 14.21 -19.45
C ALA A 139 7.54 14.11 -18.03
N ASP A 140 6.22 14.23 -17.90
CA ASP A 140 5.53 14.13 -16.60
C ASP A 140 5.59 12.72 -16.04
N LEU A 141 5.42 11.69 -16.90
CA LEU A 141 5.55 10.29 -16.51
C LEU A 141 6.95 9.96 -15.99
N MET A 142 7.99 10.40 -16.69
CA MET A 142 9.38 10.14 -16.28
C MET A 142 9.75 10.92 -15.01
N TYR A 143 9.25 12.15 -14.86
CA TYR A 143 9.45 12.93 -13.63
C TYR A 143 8.77 12.26 -12.43
N ALA A 144 7.56 11.73 -12.61
CA ALA A 144 6.83 11.04 -11.55
C ALA A 144 7.41 9.65 -11.20
N ALA A 145 8.18 9.05 -12.10
CA ALA A 145 8.83 7.76 -11.89
C ALA A 145 10.19 7.85 -11.18
N GLY A 146 10.85 9.03 -11.23
CA GLY A 146 12.11 9.32 -10.54
C GLY A 146 11.89 9.79 -9.11
#